data_AF-A0A973PT43-F1
#
_entry.id   AF-A0A973PT43-F1
#
_cell.length_a   1.000
_cell.length_b   1.000
_cell.length_c   1.000
_cell.angle_alpha   90.00
_cell.angle_beta   90.00
_cell.angle_gamma   90.00
#
_symmetry.space_group_name_H-M   'P 1'
#
loop_
_entity.id
_entity.type
_entity.pdbx_description
1 polymer ?
#
loop_
_entity_poly.entity_id
_entity_poly.type
_entity_poly.pdbx_seq_one_letter_code
_entity_poly.pdbx_strand_id
1 'polypeptide(L)'
;MRKVITAPRLLGVSDLHVHHPENREIVESLRPGSDGDWLIVAGDVGELSTDIAWALRLLASRFAKVVWAPGNHELWTTARDPVRLRGEERYRFLVELCRELGVLTPEDPYPVWEGARGPVTVAPLFVLYDYTFRPEGAATKEEGLRLAHEAGVVCTDEALLFHDPY
;
A
#
# COMPACT_ATOMS: atom_id res chain seq x y z
N MET A 1 -4.98 23.27 27.21
CA MET A 1 -4.60 23.83 25.89
C MET A 1 -5.82 23.76 24.97
N ARG A 2 -6.22 24.87 24.33
CA ARG A 2 -7.31 24.85 23.34
C ARG A 2 -6.82 24.14 22.07
N LYS A 3 -7.41 23.00 21.72
CA LYS A 3 -7.18 22.32 20.44
C LYS A 3 -7.65 23.30 19.36
N VAL A 4 -6.72 23.90 18.61
CA VAL A 4 -7.07 24.67 17.43
C VAL A 4 -7.74 23.68 16.49
N ILE A 5 -9.05 23.79 16.29
CA ILE A 5 -9.78 22.91 15.38
C ILE A 5 -9.40 23.35 13.97
N THR A 6 -8.46 22.63 13.37
CA THR A 6 -8.14 22.80 11.95
C THR A 6 -9.23 22.11 11.13
N ALA A 7 -9.58 22.69 9.98
CA ALA A 7 -10.51 22.05 9.06
C ALA A 7 -10.01 20.64 8.67
N PRO A 8 -10.91 19.66 8.48
CA PRO A 8 -10.55 18.33 8.00
C PRO A 8 -9.76 18.37 6.69
N ARG A 9 -8.79 17.45 6.55
CA ARG A 9 -7.93 17.31 5.37
C ARG A 9 -7.92 15.88 4.85
N LEU A 10 -7.76 15.74 3.54
CA LEU A 10 -7.37 14.50 2.90
C LEU A 10 -5.85 14.48 2.78
N LEU A 11 -5.19 13.56 3.50
CA LEU A 11 -3.73 13.39 3.52
C LEU A 11 -3.33 12.13 2.74
N GLY A 12 -2.05 11.99 2.42
CA GLY A 12 -1.51 10.82 1.74
C GLY A 12 -0.09 10.49 2.19
N VAL A 13 0.22 9.20 2.22
CA VAL A 13 1.55 8.62 2.48
C VAL A 13 1.68 7.30 1.70
N SER A 14 2.91 6.86 1.45
CA SER A 14 3.25 5.57 0.84
C SER A 14 4.62 5.13 1.37
N ASP A 15 5.09 3.95 0.97
CA ASP A 15 6.47 3.48 1.18
C ASP A 15 6.89 3.53 2.65
N LEU A 16 5.96 3.13 3.54
CA LEU A 16 6.22 3.14 4.98
C LEU A 16 7.30 2.11 5.34
N HIS A 17 7.34 0.95 4.68
CA HIS A 17 8.31 -0.13 4.95
C HIS A 17 8.63 -0.32 6.44
N VAL A 18 7.61 -0.56 7.26
CA VAL A 18 7.71 -0.52 8.74
C VAL A 18 8.57 -1.62 9.38
N HIS A 19 9.20 -2.46 8.55
CA HIS A 19 10.27 -3.37 8.97
C HIS A 19 11.56 -2.60 9.32
N HIS A 20 11.75 -1.40 8.77
CA HIS A 20 12.79 -0.47 9.21
C HIS A 20 12.35 0.20 10.52
N PRO A 21 13.13 0.06 11.61
CA PRO A 21 12.77 0.62 12.92
C PRO A 21 12.47 2.12 12.88
N GLU A 22 13.25 2.88 12.12
CA GLU A 22 13.10 4.33 11.97
C GLU A 22 11.76 4.69 11.32
N ASN A 23 11.35 3.92 10.30
CA ASN A 23 10.06 4.13 9.67
C ASN A 23 8.89 3.70 10.57
N ARG A 24 9.11 2.68 11.40
CA ARG A 24 8.15 2.27 12.42
C ARG A 24 7.88 3.41 13.40
N GLU A 25 8.94 4.07 13.88
CA GLU A 25 8.84 5.25 14.76
C GLU A 25 8.09 6.40 14.07
N ILE A 26 8.33 6.62 12.77
CA ILE A 26 7.59 7.61 11.98
C ILE A 26 6.09 7.28 11.99
N VAL A 27 5.70 6.04 11.67
CA VAL A 27 4.28 5.60 11.69
C VAL A 27 3.67 5.73 13.09
N GLU A 28 4.43 5.42 14.13
CA GLU A 28 4.00 5.62 15.52
C GLU A 28 3.76 7.07 15.87
N SER A 29 4.49 8.00 15.27
CA SER A 29 4.33 9.45 15.46
C SER A 29 3.17 10.05 14.66
N LEU A 30 2.74 9.43 13.55
CA LEU A 30 1.68 9.96 12.70
C LEU A 30 0.39 10.21 13.48
N ARG A 31 -0.10 11.46 13.45
CA ARG A 31 -1.37 11.89 14.04
C ARG A 31 -2.15 12.74 13.05
N PRO A 32 -3.48 12.68 13.05
CA PRO A 32 -4.28 13.65 12.34
C PRO A 32 -4.08 15.05 12.93
N GLY A 33 -4.26 16.07 12.11
CA GLY A 33 -4.38 17.46 12.58
C GLY A 33 -5.79 17.79 13.07
N SER A 34 -6.79 17.10 12.53
CA SER A 34 -8.22 17.22 12.87
C SER A 34 -8.88 15.86 13.04
N ASP A 35 -9.90 15.75 13.90
CA ASP A 35 -10.63 14.49 14.11
C ASP A 35 -11.44 14.05 12.86
N GLY A 36 -11.49 14.89 11.82
CA GLY A 36 -12.05 14.57 10.51
C GLY A 36 -11.02 14.24 9.42
N ASP A 37 -9.72 14.22 9.73
CA ASP A 37 -8.69 13.95 8.71
C ASP A 37 -8.79 12.51 8.18
N TRP A 38 -8.74 12.38 6.87
CA TRP A 38 -8.58 11.10 6.16
C TRP A 38 -7.11 10.88 5.80
N LEU A 39 -6.70 9.62 5.70
CA LEU A 39 -5.36 9.24 5.26
C LEU A 39 -5.42 8.23 4.12
N ILE A 40 -4.81 8.57 2.99
CA ILE A 40 -4.51 7.63 1.91
C ILE A 40 -3.16 6.97 2.20
N VAL A 41 -3.11 5.65 2.11
CA VAL A 41 -1.91 4.82 2.23
C VAL A 41 -1.70 4.11 0.89
N ALA A 42 -0.85 4.69 0.04
CA ALA A 42 -0.67 4.29 -1.36
C ALA A 42 0.46 3.26 -1.53
N GLY A 43 0.32 2.13 -0.86
CA GLY A 43 1.22 0.98 -1.00
C GLY A 43 2.48 1.01 -0.14
N ASP A 44 3.15 -0.13 -0.14
CA ASP A 44 4.44 -0.41 0.49
C ASP A 44 4.48 -0.07 1.99
N VAL A 45 3.43 -0.47 2.71
CA VAL A 45 3.37 -0.42 4.18
C VAL A 45 4.45 -1.30 4.80
N GLY A 46 4.64 -2.49 4.25
CA GLY A 46 5.60 -3.48 4.69
C GLY A 46 5.40 -4.82 3.97
N GLU A 47 6.27 -5.79 4.28
CA GLU A 47 6.27 -7.09 3.62
C GLU A 47 5.54 -8.18 4.42
N LEU A 48 5.61 -8.12 5.75
CA LEU A 48 5.04 -9.15 6.61
C LEU A 48 3.59 -8.82 6.93
N SER A 49 2.70 -9.81 6.81
CA SER A 49 1.28 -9.68 7.16
C SER A 49 1.05 -9.06 8.56
N THR A 50 1.88 -9.43 9.54
CA THR A 50 1.81 -8.91 10.91
C THR A 50 2.17 -7.44 11.02
N ASP A 51 3.14 -6.97 10.24
CA ASP A 51 3.58 -5.59 10.24
C ASP A 51 2.58 -4.70 9.49
N ILE A 52 2.06 -5.18 8.36
CA ILE A 52 0.97 -4.52 7.61
C ILE A 52 -0.25 -4.36 8.53
N ALA A 53 -0.67 -5.44 9.20
CA ALA A 53 -1.80 -5.42 10.14
C ALA A 53 -1.57 -4.45 11.30
N TRP A 54 -0.37 -4.41 11.87
CA TRP A 54 -0.03 -3.48 12.94
C TRP A 54 -0.15 -2.02 12.47
N ALA A 55 0.46 -1.68 11.33
CA ALA A 55 0.49 -0.32 10.82
C ALA A 55 -0.92 0.17 10.44
N LEU A 56 -1.67 -0.62 9.68
CA LEU A 56 -3.02 -0.25 9.27
C LEU A 56 -3.97 -0.13 10.45
N ARG A 57 -3.87 -1.02 11.46
CA ARG A 57 -4.67 -0.92 12.69
C ARG A 57 -4.36 0.35 13.46
N LEU A 58 -3.08 0.70 13.57
CA LEU A 58 -2.66 1.91 14.25
C LEU A 58 -3.19 3.16 13.56
N LEU A 59 -3.06 3.24 12.24
CA LEU A 59 -3.56 4.37 11.44
C LEU A 59 -5.09 4.45 11.50
N ALA A 60 -5.80 3.33 11.34
CA ALA A 60 -7.25 3.26 11.42
C ALA A 60 -7.79 3.69 12.80
N SER A 61 -7.02 3.45 13.88
CA SER A 61 -7.39 3.91 15.23
C SER A 61 -7.28 5.42 15.44
N ARG A 62 -6.58 6.14 14.54
CA ARG A 62 -6.23 7.56 14.70
C ARG A 62 -6.94 8.46 13.70
N PHE A 63 -7.04 8.05 12.45
CA PHE A 63 -7.65 8.84 11.38
C PHE A 63 -9.13 8.52 11.24
N ALA A 64 -9.93 9.50 10.82
CA ALA A 64 -11.37 9.33 10.66
C ALA A 64 -11.71 8.30 9.57
N LYS A 65 -10.84 8.23 8.56
CA LYS A 65 -10.88 7.22 7.49
C LYS A 65 -9.46 6.93 7.02
N VAL A 66 -9.19 5.66 6.75
CA VAL A 66 -8.00 5.23 6.02
C VAL A 66 -8.45 4.59 4.72
N VAL A 67 -7.80 4.97 3.62
CA VAL A 67 -7.97 4.38 2.29
C VAL A 67 -6.62 3.80 1.90
N TRP A 68 -6.57 2.50 1.65
CA TRP A 68 -5.34 1.77 1.32
C TRP A 68 -5.43 1.23 -0.11
N ALA A 69 -4.30 1.25 -0.80
CA ALA A 69 -4.07 0.45 -2.00
C ALA A 69 -2.75 -0.32 -1.81
N PRO A 70 -2.65 -1.59 -2.26
CA PRO A 70 -1.43 -2.38 -2.12
C PRO A 70 -0.31 -1.85 -3.02
N GLY A 71 0.93 -1.92 -2.53
CA GLY A 71 2.14 -1.89 -3.35
C GLY A 71 2.62 -3.31 -3.67
N ASN A 72 3.80 -3.43 -4.27
CA ASN A 72 4.39 -4.73 -4.57
C ASN A 72 4.87 -5.44 -3.29
N HIS A 73 5.37 -4.71 -2.29
CA HIS A 73 5.89 -5.31 -1.07
C HIS A 73 4.81 -6.01 -0.25
N GLU A 74 3.58 -5.50 -0.23
CA GLU A 74 2.48 -6.21 0.42
C GLU A 74 2.21 -7.58 -0.21
N LEU A 75 2.50 -7.75 -1.49
CA LEU A 75 2.25 -8.99 -2.24
C LEU A 75 3.43 -9.95 -2.21
N TRP A 76 4.57 -9.54 -1.65
CA TRP A 76 5.70 -10.43 -1.45
C TRP A 76 5.36 -11.53 -0.45
N THR A 77 5.68 -12.77 -0.82
CA THR A 77 5.57 -13.90 0.11
C THR A 77 6.94 -14.34 0.60
N THR A 78 7.40 -13.72 1.68
CA THR A 78 8.73 -13.97 2.25
C THR A 78 8.72 -15.20 3.16
N ALA A 79 9.87 -15.86 3.37
CA ALA A 79 10.00 -17.02 4.27
C ALA A 79 9.60 -16.74 5.74
N ARG A 80 9.65 -15.46 6.16
CA ARG A 80 9.39 -15.02 7.54
C ARG A 80 7.92 -14.68 7.80
N ASP A 81 7.11 -14.56 6.75
CA ASP A 81 5.69 -14.25 6.91
C ASP A 81 4.95 -15.49 7.47
N PRO A 82 4.25 -15.37 8.62
CA PRO A 82 3.41 -16.45 9.13
C PRO A 82 2.25 -16.79 8.18
N VAL A 83 1.79 -15.83 7.37
CA VAL A 83 0.80 -16.05 6.33
C VAL A 83 1.53 -16.43 5.04
N ARG A 84 1.35 -17.68 4.62
CA ARG A 84 2.04 -18.29 3.47
C ARG A 84 1.28 -18.19 2.14
N LEU A 85 0.17 -17.45 2.12
CA LEU A 85 -0.63 -17.20 0.92
C LEU A 85 0.18 -16.43 -0.11
N ARG A 86 -0.12 -16.64 -1.40
CA ARG A 86 0.56 -16.04 -2.56
C ARG A 86 -0.47 -15.50 -3.56
N GLY A 87 -0.02 -14.69 -4.52
CA GLY A 87 -0.86 -14.23 -5.64
C GLY A 87 -2.16 -13.59 -5.18
N GLU A 88 -3.24 -13.90 -5.89
CA GLU A 88 -4.57 -13.38 -5.55
C GLU A 88 -4.99 -13.72 -4.11
N GLU A 89 -4.69 -14.92 -3.61
CA GLU A 89 -5.11 -15.33 -2.26
C GLU A 89 -4.51 -14.43 -1.18
N ARG A 90 -3.24 -14.01 -1.36
CA ARG A 90 -2.58 -13.06 -0.45
C ARG A 90 -3.24 -11.69 -0.51
N TYR A 91 -3.54 -11.19 -1.71
CA TYR A 91 -4.24 -9.94 -1.88
C TYR A 91 -5.61 -9.95 -1.18
N ARG A 92 -6.41 -11.00 -1.40
CA ARG A 92 -7.73 -11.16 -0.77
C ARG A 92 -7.62 -11.22 0.75
N PHE A 93 -6.62 -11.91 1.29
CA PHE A 93 -6.36 -11.90 2.73
C PHE A 93 -6.13 -10.49 3.27
N LEU A 94 -5.34 -9.66 2.58
CA LEU A 94 -5.10 -8.27 2.99
C LEU A 94 -6.35 -7.39 2.86
N VAL A 95 -7.18 -7.62 1.85
CA VAL A 95 -8.48 -6.96 1.72
C VAL A 95 -9.39 -7.28 2.90
N GLU A 96 -9.47 -8.55 3.31
CA GLU A 96 -10.27 -8.94 4.48
C GLU A 96 -9.73 -8.35 5.78
N LEU A 97 -8.41 -8.32 5.95
CA LEU A 97 -7.76 -7.63 7.07
C LEU A 97 -8.14 -6.13 7.11
N CYS A 98 -8.12 -5.44 5.96
CA CYS A 98 -8.55 -4.05 5.88
C CYS A 98 -10.02 -3.89 6.26
N ARG A 99 -10.90 -4.80 5.80
CA ARG A 99 -12.32 -4.80 6.15
C ARG A 99 -12.55 -4.93 7.66
N GLU A 100 -11.83 -5.83 8.33
CA GLU A 100 -11.89 -5.97 9.80
C GLU A 100 -11.48 -4.70 10.54
N LEU A 101 -10.60 -3.90 9.94
CA LEU A 101 -10.10 -2.64 10.50
C LEU A 101 -10.94 -1.41 10.10
N GLY A 102 -11.92 -1.57 9.21
CA GLY A 102 -12.68 -0.46 8.63
C GLY A 102 -11.87 0.43 7.68
N VAL A 103 -10.78 -0.11 7.12
CA VAL A 103 -9.92 0.52 6.11
C VAL A 103 -10.53 0.23 4.74
N LEU A 104 -10.68 1.27 3.91
CA LEU A 104 -11.19 1.12 2.55
C LEU A 104 -10.08 0.63 1.60
N THR A 105 -10.46 -0.17 0.62
CA THR A 105 -9.58 -0.88 -0.30
C THR A 105 -9.98 -0.61 -1.77
N PRO A 106 -9.20 -1.09 -2.76
CA PRO A 106 -9.62 -1.06 -4.16
C PRO A 106 -10.91 -1.84 -4.46
N GLU A 107 -11.32 -2.76 -3.57
CA GLU A 107 -12.53 -3.57 -3.73
C GLU A 107 -13.81 -2.87 -3.23
N ASP A 108 -13.66 -1.73 -2.55
CA ASP A 108 -14.79 -0.96 -2.04
C ASP A 108 -15.24 0.10 -3.05
N PRO A 109 -16.52 0.56 -3.00
CA PRO A 109 -16.96 1.70 -3.78
C PRO A 109 -16.07 2.92 -3.50
N TYR A 110 -15.69 3.64 -4.56
CA TYR A 110 -14.83 4.82 -4.43
C TYR A 110 -15.46 5.86 -3.49
N PRO A 111 -14.82 6.16 -2.33
CA PRO A 111 -15.37 7.10 -1.39
C PRO A 111 -15.25 8.54 -1.91
N VAL A 112 -16.17 9.40 -1.49
CA VAL A 112 -16.15 10.83 -1.82
C VAL A 112 -15.69 11.61 -0.60
N TRP A 113 -14.63 12.38 -0.76
CA TRP A 113 -14.13 13.33 0.22
C TRP A 113 -14.83 14.68 0.03
N GLU A 114 -15.59 15.10 1.04
CA GLU A 114 -16.28 16.40 1.06
C GLU A 114 -15.35 17.50 1.59
N GLY A 115 -14.45 17.98 0.73
CA GLY A 115 -13.48 19.01 1.08
C GLY A 115 -14.00 20.43 0.96
N ALA A 116 -13.28 21.41 1.53
CA ALA A 116 -13.61 22.83 1.42
C ALA A 116 -13.67 23.37 -0.03
N ARG A 117 -13.06 22.65 -0.98
CA ARG A 117 -13.09 22.98 -2.42
C ARG A 117 -14.14 22.20 -3.22
N GLY A 118 -15.02 21.47 -2.52
CA GLY A 118 -16.03 20.59 -3.11
C GLY A 118 -15.66 19.10 -3.03
N PRO A 119 -16.57 18.23 -3.49
CA PRO A 119 -16.41 16.78 -3.43
C PRO A 119 -15.29 16.29 -4.35
N VAL A 120 -14.49 15.35 -3.86
CA VAL A 120 -13.46 14.65 -4.63
C VAL A 120 -13.65 13.14 -4.46
N THR A 121 -13.85 12.42 -5.56
CA THR A 121 -13.86 10.95 -5.54
C THR A 121 -12.44 10.43 -5.42
N VAL A 122 -12.19 9.58 -4.43
CA VAL A 122 -10.90 8.90 -4.22
C VAL A 122 -11.00 7.50 -4.82
N ALA A 123 -10.15 7.20 -5.80
CA ALA A 123 -10.10 5.89 -6.46
C ALA A 123 -8.81 5.15 -6.04
N PRO A 124 -8.84 4.28 -5.00
CA PRO A 124 -7.74 3.37 -4.73
C PRO A 124 -7.68 2.30 -5.83
N LEU A 125 -6.52 2.15 -6.48
CA LEU A 125 -6.34 1.25 -7.61
C LEU A 125 -5.26 0.20 -7.30
N PHE A 126 -5.50 -1.03 -7.76
CA PHE A 126 -4.53 -2.10 -7.76
C PHE A 126 -4.38 -2.61 -9.20
N VAL A 127 -3.28 -2.22 -9.85
CA VAL A 127 -3.07 -2.47 -11.30
C VAL A 127 -1.74 -3.15 -11.63
N LEU A 128 -0.80 -3.19 -10.68
CA LEU A 128 0.57 -3.68 -10.88
C LEU A 128 1.20 -3.07 -12.15
N TYR A 129 1.94 -3.91 -12.89
CA TYR A 129 2.69 -3.58 -14.08
C TYR A 129 2.71 -4.79 -15.01
N ASP A 130 2.95 -4.55 -16.28
CA ASP A 130 2.82 -5.52 -17.37
C ASP A 130 4.09 -5.62 -18.25
N TYR A 131 5.22 -5.10 -17.74
CA TYR A 131 6.51 -5.06 -18.44
C TYR A 131 6.48 -4.27 -19.76
N THR A 132 5.51 -3.37 -19.96
CA THR A 132 5.48 -2.52 -21.16
C THR A 132 6.48 -1.37 -21.11
N PHE A 133 6.90 -0.93 -19.92
CA PHE A 133 7.95 0.06 -19.72
C PHE A 133 9.34 -0.59 -19.86
N ARG A 134 9.72 -0.88 -21.10
CA ARG A 134 10.95 -1.60 -21.42
C ARG A 134 12.18 -0.66 -21.47
N PRO A 135 13.36 -1.13 -21.06
CA PRO A 135 14.60 -0.38 -21.24
C PRO A 135 14.93 -0.22 -22.72
N GLU A 136 15.76 0.77 -23.04
CA GLU A 136 16.28 0.94 -24.39
C GLU A 136 16.99 -0.36 -24.86
N GLY A 137 16.68 -0.79 -26.08
CA GLY A 137 17.21 -2.03 -26.65
C GLY A 137 16.39 -3.30 -26.39
N ALA A 138 15.27 -3.22 -25.66
CA ALA A 138 14.33 -4.33 -25.50
C ALA A 138 12.99 -4.07 -26.22
N ALA A 139 12.62 -4.97 -27.13
CA ALA A 139 11.32 -5.01 -27.79
C ALA A 139 10.33 -5.95 -27.07
N THR A 140 10.83 -6.95 -26.33
CA THR A 140 9.99 -7.89 -25.57
C THR A 140 10.31 -7.89 -24.06
N LYS A 141 9.45 -8.54 -23.27
CA LYS A 141 9.67 -8.75 -21.84
C LYS A 141 10.96 -9.56 -21.60
N GLU A 142 11.16 -10.63 -22.35
CA GLU A 142 12.30 -11.54 -22.23
C GLU A 142 13.62 -10.80 -22.50
N GLU A 143 13.63 -9.92 -23.51
CA GLU A 143 14.80 -9.07 -23.80
C GLU A 143 15.06 -8.08 -22.66
N GLY A 144 14.01 -7.46 -22.11
CA GLY A 144 14.12 -6.56 -20.96
C GLY A 144 14.71 -7.26 -19.73
N LEU A 145 14.20 -8.45 -19.40
CA LEU A 145 14.72 -9.27 -18.30
C LEU A 145 16.16 -9.72 -18.56
N ARG A 146 16.49 -10.14 -19.79
CA ARG A 146 17.87 -10.51 -20.16
C ARG A 146 18.83 -9.34 -19.92
N LEU A 147 18.47 -8.12 -20.34
CA LEU A 147 19.29 -6.93 -20.09
C LEU A 147 19.45 -6.66 -18.58
N ALA A 148 18.37 -6.79 -17.80
CA ALA A 148 18.42 -6.66 -16.33
C ALA A 148 19.36 -7.68 -15.68
N HIS A 149 19.32 -8.95 -16.14
CA HIS A 149 20.23 -10.00 -15.68
C HIS A 149 21.69 -9.73 -16.05
N GLU A 150 21.96 -9.31 -17.29
CA GLU A 150 23.31 -8.98 -17.76
C GLU A 150 23.91 -7.79 -16.98
N ALA A 151 23.07 -6.81 -16.61
CA ALA A 151 23.47 -5.69 -15.79
C ALA A 151 23.59 -6.03 -14.29
N GLY A 152 23.09 -7.20 -13.85
CA GLY A 152 23.03 -7.59 -12.44
C GLY A 152 22.01 -6.80 -11.61
N VAL A 153 21.01 -6.19 -12.24
CA VAL A 153 19.97 -5.36 -11.61
C VAL A 153 18.60 -5.96 -11.90
N VAL A 154 18.23 -7.00 -11.18
CA VAL A 154 16.94 -7.70 -11.32
C VAL A 154 16.01 -7.30 -10.19
N CYS A 155 14.75 -7.02 -10.51
CA CYS A 155 13.75 -6.68 -9.50
C CYS A 155 13.49 -7.87 -8.56
N THR A 156 13.41 -7.61 -7.25
CA THR A 156 13.09 -8.64 -6.26
C THR A 156 11.69 -9.23 -6.48
N ASP A 157 10.79 -8.48 -7.10
CA ASP A 157 9.45 -8.93 -7.47
C ASP A 157 9.49 -10.23 -8.29
N GLU A 158 10.50 -10.42 -9.16
CA GLU A 158 10.66 -11.64 -9.97
C GLU A 158 10.76 -12.93 -9.11
N ALA A 159 11.18 -12.79 -7.85
CA ALA A 159 11.34 -13.90 -6.92
C ALA A 159 10.23 -13.98 -5.86
N LEU A 160 9.64 -12.85 -5.48
CA LEU A 160 8.77 -12.77 -4.30
C LEU A 160 7.30 -12.42 -4.62
N LEU A 161 7.05 -11.77 -5.74
CA LEU A 161 5.71 -11.39 -6.19
C LEU A 161 5.17 -12.47 -7.14
N PHE A 162 4.25 -13.26 -6.63
CA PHE A 162 3.53 -14.27 -7.40
C PHE A 162 2.29 -13.61 -8.02
N HIS A 163 2.05 -13.85 -9.31
CA HIS A 163 0.96 -13.23 -10.07
C HIS A 163 -0.20 -14.19 -10.36
N ASP A 164 -0.05 -15.47 -9.99
CA ASP A 164 -1.10 -16.48 -10.18
C ASP A 164 -2.45 -16.00 -9.61
N PRO A 165 -3.57 -16.19 -10.35
CA PRO A 165 -3.69 -16.93 -11.62
C PRO A 165 -3.51 -16.07 -12.90
N TYR A 166 -3.03 -14.84 -12.81
CA TYR A 166 -2.94 -13.88 -13.92
C TYR A 166 -1.61 -13.93 -14.66
#